data_AF-A0A0X3WZC0-F1
#
_entry.id   AF-A0A0X3WZC0-F1
#
_cell.length_a   1.000
_cell.length_b   1.000
_cell.length_c   1.000
_cell.angle_alpha   90.00
_cell.angle_beta   90.00
_cell.angle_gamma   90.00
#
_symmetry.space_group_name_H-M   'P 1'
#
loop_
_entity.id
_entity.type
_entity.pdbx_description
1 polymer ?
#
loop_
_entity_poly.entity_id
_entity_poly.type
_entity_poly.pdbx_seq_one_letter_code
_entity_poly.pdbx_strand_id
1 'polypeptide(L)'
;MNASFIALGTLLVVGIALTGALWRRGSASTVTRFLLAGAGVGFVLAGLAPADVHENQHVLGALLIMGTGNIGLLLAGARLAENVSGPLRRLTTLLGITALTAFGLFLSGHYLGLGMGGMERVAAFPLLAWALVVGSRGLLPQKTRTPGTTPEMPIARTPQGQ
;
A
#
# COMPACT_ATOMS: atom_id res chain seq x y z
N MET A 1 -2.94 17.76 -19.67
CA MET A 1 -2.06 16.76 -19.01
C MET A 1 -1.79 17.20 -17.59
N ASN A 2 -1.73 16.27 -16.63
CA ASN A 2 -1.44 16.53 -15.22
C ASN A 2 -0.13 15.85 -14.82
N ALA A 3 0.96 16.64 -14.75
CA ALA A 3 2.30 16.13 -14.45
C ALA A 3 2.38 15.49 -13.05
N SER A 4 1.65 16.01 -12.07
CA SER A 4 1.63 15.48 -10.70
C SER A 4 1.06 14.07 -10.65
N PHE A 5 0.02 13.78 -11.43
CA PHE A 5 -0.57 12.44 -11.51
C PHE A 5 0.39 11.45 -12.16
N ILE A 6 1.10 11.88 -13.20
CA ILE A 6 2.11 11.06 -13.89
C ILE A 6 3.28 10.75 -12.94
N ALA A 7 3.79 11.76 -12.24
CA ALA A 7 4.85 11.58 -11.25
C ALA A 7 4.41 10.65 -10.12
N LEU A 8 3.22 10.87 -9.56
CA LEU A 8 2.64 10.02 -8.52
C LEU A 8 2.52 8.56 -8.96
N GLY A 9 1.93 8.31 -10.13
CA GLY A 9 1.76 6.96 -10.66
C GLY A 9 3.10 6.27 -10.91
N THR A 10 4.07 6.98 -11.47
CA THR A 10 5.43 6.48 -11.69
C THR A 10 6.11 6.10 -10.38
N LEU A 11 6.10 7.00 -9.39
CA LEU A 11 6.68 6.75 -8.08
C LEU A 11 6.02 5.59 -7.35
N LEU A 12 4.70 5.43 -7.51
CA LEU A 12 3.97 4.32 -6.92
C LEU A 12 4.41 2.98 -7.53
N VAL A 13 4.52 2.89 -8.86
CA VAL A 13 5.02 1.67 -9.55
C VAL A 13 6.43 1.33 -9.09
N VAL A 14 7.32 2.32 -9.08
CA VAL A 14 8.72 2.14 -8.64
C VAL A 14 8.76 1.71 -7.18
N GLY A 15 7.99 2.35 -6.30
CA GLY A 15 7.90 1.98 -4.88
C GLY A 15 7.43 0.54 -4.66
N ILE A 16 6.42 0.08 -5.40
CA ILE A 16 5.95 -1.32 -5.35
C ILE A 16 7.01 -2.31 -5.84
N ALA A 17 7.79 -1.93 -6.87
CA ALA A 17 8.91 -2.75 -7.35
C ALA A 17 10.02 -2.87 -6.28
N LEU A 18 10.38 -1.76 -5.63
CA LEU A 18 11.47 -1.69 -4.65
C LEU A 18 11.11 -2.28 -3.28
N THR A 19 9.83 -2.32 -2.90
CA THR A 19 9.38 -2.80 -1.58
C THR A 19 9.28 -4.32 -1.46
N GLY A 20 10.02 -5.09 -2.26
CA GLY A 20 9.92 -6.57 -2.29
C GLY A 20 10.01 -7.25 -0.91
N ALA A 21 10.90 -6.76 -0.04
CA ALA A 21 11.09 -7.29 1.32
C ALA A 21 9.91 -7.04 2.28
N LEU A 22 8.98 -6.15 1.93
CA LEU A 22 7.79 -5.83 2.71
C LEU A 22 6.71 -6.93 2.58
N TRP A 23 6.82 -7.81 1.59
CA TRP A 23 5.78 -8.76 1.21
C TRP A 23 6.11 -10.18 1.69
N ARG A 24 5.07 -10.95 2.03
CA ARG A 24 5.18 -12.40 2.24
C ARG A 24 5.60 -13.06 0.92
N ARG A 25 6.30 -14.19 1.00
CA ARG A 25 6.61 -15.01 -0.18
C ARG A 25 5.34 -15.66 -0.75
N GLY A 26 5.31 -15.87 -2.06
CA GLY A 26 4.24 -16.59 -2.76
C GLY A 26 3.51 -15.78 -3.83
N SER A 27 2.79 -16.49 -4.70
CA SER A 27 2.07 -15.92 -5.85
C SER A 27 1.03 -14.88 -5.46
N ALA A 28 0.33 -15.09 -4.33
CA ALA A 28 -0.69 -14.15 -3.88
C ALA A 28 -0.13 -12.76 -3.57
N SER A 29 1.08 -12.66 -2.99
CA SER A 29 1.74 -11.37 -2.77
C SER A 29 2.17 -10.73 -4.09
N THR A 30 2.63 -11.52 -5.05
CA THR A 30 2.96 -11.04 -6.40
C THR A 30 1.73 -10.47 -7.09
N VAL A 31 0.58 -11.16 -7.04
CA VAL A 31 -0.68 -10.64 -7.57
C VAL A 31 -1.07 -9.33 -6.88
N THR A 32 -1.01 -9.26 -5.55
CA THR A 32 -1.30 -8.01 -4.83
C THR A 32 -0.41 -6.86 -5.27
N ARG A 33 0.89 -7.10 -5.48
CA ARG A 33 1.82 -6.09 -6.00
C ARG A 33 1.45 -5.65 -7.41
N PHE A 34 1.09 -6.58 -8.30
CA PHE A 34 0.65 -6.23 -9.65
C PHE A 34 -0.64 -5.41 -9.66
N LEU A 35 -1.60 -5.72 -8.78
CA LEU A 35 -2.82 -4.93 -8.62
C LEU A 35 -2.51 -3.48 -8.19
N LEU A 36 -1.61 -3.31 -7.21
CA LEU A 36 -1.17 -1.99 -6.75
C LEU A 36 -0.35 -1.24 -7.81
N ALA A 37 0.51 -1.94 -8.55
CA ALA A 37 1.22 -1.35 -9.69
C ALA A 37 0.25 -0.93 -10.79
N GLY A 38 -0.83 -1.68 -11.00
CA GLY A 38 -1.94 -1.32 -11.90
C GLY A 38 -2.57 0.02 -11.54
N ALA A 39 -2.74 0.34 -10.25
CA ALA A 39 -3.19 1.67 -9.85
C ALA A 39 -2.18 2.77 -10.17
N GLY A 40 -0.88 2.50 -10.03
CA GLY A 40 0.17 3.41 -10.47
C GLY A 40 0.09 3.71 -11.98
N VAL A 41 -0.12 2.67 -12.80
CA VAL A 41 -0.41 2.83 -14.24
C VAL A 41 -1.69 3.64 -14.46
N GLY A 42 -2.74 3.39 -13.67
CA GLY A 42 -3.99 4.16 -13.71
C GLY A 42 -3.78 5.65 -13.46
N PHE A 43 -2.96 6.04 -12.49
CA PHE A 43 -2.60 7.44 -12.24
C PHE A 43 -1.84 8.08 -13.42
N VAL A 44 -0.91 7.33 -14.03
CA VAL A 44 -0.21 7.81 -15.24
C VAL A 44 -1.19 8.04 -16.37
N LEU A 45 -2.09 7.09 -16.64
CA LEU A 45 -3.11 7.20 -17.68
C LEU A 45 -4.04 8.39 -17.43
N ALA A 46 -4.59 8.53 -16.23
CA ALA A 46 -5.46 9.65 -15.87
C ALA A 46 -4.75 11.02 -15.94
N GLY A 47 -3.43 11.05 -15.73
CA GLY A 47 -2.62 12.25 -15.89
C GLY A 47 -2.31 12.61 -17.36
N LEU A 48 -2.08 11.60 -18.20
CA LEU A 48 -1.86 11.78 -19.65
C LEU A 48 -3.15 12.15 -20.38
N ALA A 49 -4.28 11.64 -19.92
CA ALA A 49 -5.62 11.85 -20.47
C ALA A 49 -6.51 12.64 -19.51
N PRO A 50 -6.52 13.99 -19.58
CA PRO A 50 -7.45 14.81 -18.83
C PRO A 50 -8.89 14.46 -19.16
N ALA A 51 -9.76 14.48 -18.14
CA ALA A 51 -11.17 14.10 -18.28
C ALA A 51 -11.93 14.98 -19.29
N ASP A 52 -11.55 16.25 -19.43
CA ASP A 52 -12.16 17.23 -20.32
C ASP A 52 -11.78 17.06 -21.80
N VAL A 53 -10.74 16.27 -22.10
CA VAL A 53 -10.26 16.04 -23.47
C VAL A 53 -10.41 14.58 -23.90
N HIS A 54 -10.07 13.65 -23.00
CA HIS A 54 -10.00 12.21 -23.29
C HIS A 54 -10.70 11.40 -22.18
N GLU A 55 -12.00 11.64 -22.01
CA GLU A 55 -12.83 11.07 -20.93
C GLU A 55 -12.71 9.54 -20.82
N ASN A 56 -12.83 8.80 -21.93
CA ASN A 56 -12.74 7.33 -21.90
C ASN A 56 -11.42 6.82 -21.33
N GLN A 57 -10.30 7.46 -21.67
CA GLN A 57 -8.98 7.09 -21.16
C GLN A 57 -8.83 7.50 -19.68
N HIS A 58 -9.41 8.64 -19.29
CA HIS A 58 -9.47 9.05 -17.90
C HIS A 58 -10.25 8.04 -17.04
N VAL A 59 -11.43 7.61 -17.52
CA VAL A 59 -12.28 6.62 -16.85
C VAL A 59 -11.56 5.27 -16.73
N LEU A 60 -10.85 4.83 -17.77
CA LEU A 60 -10.01 3.63 -17.67
C LEU A 60 -8.93 3.77 -16.59
N GLY A 61 -8.26 4.92 -16.53
CA GLY A 61 -7.30 5.22 -15.46
C GLY A 61 -7.95 5.18 -14.07
N ALA A 62 -9.13 5.79 -13.94
CA ALA A 62 -9.92 5.80 -12.71
C ALA A 62 -10.34 4.39 -12.27
N LEU A 63 -10.75 3.52 -13.19
CA LEU A 63 -11.09 2.11 -12.91
C LEU A 63 -9.87 1.31 -12.43
N LEU A 64 -8.69 1.56 -13.01
CA LEU A 64 -7.45 0.92 -12.55
C LEU A 64 -7.06 1.40 -11.14
N ILE A 65 -7.22 2.70 -10.85
CA ILE A 65 -6.95 3.25 -9.51
C ILE A 65 -7.93 2.69 -8.49
N MET A 66 -9.24 2.90 -8.71
CA MET A 66 -10.27 2.69 -7.70
C MET A 66 -10.83 1.26 -7.68
N GLY A 67 -10.76 0.54 -8.79
CA GLY A 67 -11.09 -0.88 -8.85
C GLY A 67 -9.87 -1.73 -8.50
N THR A 68 -8.94 -1.84 -9.45
CA THR A 68 -7.78 -2.73 -9.35
C THR A 68 -6.89 -2.38 -8.15
N GLY A 69 -6.58 -1.10 -7.97
CA GLY A 69 -5.76 -0.61 -6.86
C GLY A 69 -6.32 -0.91 -5.49
N ASN A 70 -7.61 -0.64 -5.29
CA ASN A 70 -8.26 -0.84 -4.00
C ASN A 70 -8.43 -2.34 -3.65
N ILE A 71 -8.64 -3.20 -4.65
CA ILE A 71 -8.55 -4.67 -4.46
C ILE A 71 -7.13 -5.04 -4.00
N GLY A 72 -6.10 -4.50 -4.67
CA GLY A 72 -4.71 -4.67 -4.26
C GLY A 72 -4.47 -4.20 -2.82
N LEU A 73 -4.99 -3.03 -2.45
CA LEU A 73 -4.84 -2.46 -1.11
C LEU A 73 -5.50 -3.33 -0.04
N LEU A 74 -6.72 -3.81 -0.29
CA LEU A 74 -7.42 -4.72 0.61
C LEU A 74 -6.59 -5.99 0.85
N LEU A 75 -6.12 -6.61 -0.23
CA LEU A 75 -5.31 -7.83 -0.16
C LEU A 75 -3.97 -7.58 0.54
N ALA A 76 -3.39 -6.38 0.41
CA ALA A 76 -2.11 -6.05 1.00
C ALA A 76 -2.10 -6.25 2.53
N GLY A 77 -3.19 -5.99 3.24
CA GLY A 77 -3.24 -6.21 4.70
C GLY A 77 -2.92 -7.66 5.12
N ALA A 78 -3.30 -8.65 4.29
CA ALA A 78 -3.00 -10.06 4.51
C ALA A 78 -1.63 -10.50 3.94
N ARG A 79 -1.08 -9.75 2.98
CA ARG A 79 0.13 -10.10 2.21
C ARG A 79 1.40 -9.37 2.63
N LEU A 80 1.31 -8.37 3.50
CA LEU A 80 2.46 -7.80 4.19
C LEU A 80 3.17 -8.85 5.05
N ALA A 81 4.49 -8.81 5.08
CA ALA A 81 5.37 -9.75 5.78
C ALA A 81 5.14 -9.78 7.30
N GLU A 82 5.55 -10.86 7.95
CA GLU A 82 5.28 -11.09 9.38
C GLU A 82 6.06 -10.13 10.30
N ASN A 83 7.18 -9.59 9.83
CA ASN A 83 7.93 -8.53 10.51
C ASN A 83 7.25 -7.15 10.43
N VAL A 84 6.16 -7.01 9.65
CA VAL A 84 5.35 -5.80 9.61
C VAL A 84 4.38 -5.80 10.78
N SER A 85 4.28 -4.68 11.47
CA SER A 85 3.47 -4.58 12.69
C SER A 85 1.99 -4.89 12.42
N GLY A 86 1.37 -5.64 13.32
CA GLY A 86 -0.05 -5.98 13.27
C GLY A 86 -0.99 -4.76 13.11
N PRO A 87 -0.75 -3.62 13.77
CA PRO A 87 -1.52 -2.39 13.53
C PRO A 87 -1.45 -1.88 12.08
N LEU A 88 -0.27 -1.89 11.43
CA LEU A 88 -0.14 -1.41 10.04
C LEU A 88 -0.88 -2.34 9.07
N ARG A 89 -0.83 -3.65 9.32
CA ARG A 89 -1.59 -4.63 8.53
C ARG A 89 -3.10 -4.40 8.66
N ARG A 90 -3.60 -4.18 9.88
CA ARG A 90 -5.02 -3.84 10.12
C ARG A 90 -5.40 -2.52 9.45
N LEU A 91 -4.58 -1.48 9.59
CA LEU A 91 -4.80 -0.19 8.92
C LEU A 91 -4.89 -0.36 7.40
N THR A 92 -3.99 -1.15 6.81
CA THR A 92 -3.99 -1.45 5.37
C THR A 92 -5.31 -2.09 4.94
N THR A 93 -5.78 -3.11 5.68
CA THR A 93 -7.07 -3.75 5.42
C THR A 93 -8.22 -2.76 5.53
N LEU A 94 -8.25 -1.95 6.60
CA LEU A 94 -9.32 -0.96 6.81
C LEU A 94 -9.36 0.08 5.69
N LEU A 95 -8.21 0.60 5.27
CA LEU A 95 -8.12 1.53 4.14
C LEU A 95 -8.65 0.88 2.84
N GLY A 96 -8.31 -0.40 2.60
CA GLY A 96 -8.84 -1.15 1.46
C GLY A 96 -10.35 -1.35 1.50
N ILE A 97 -10.91 -1.69 2.66
CA ILE A 97 -12.37 -1.81 2.87
C ILE A 97 -13.03 -0.46 2.62
N THR A 98 -12.53 0.62 3.24
CA THR A 98 -13.08 1.97 3.06
C THR A 98 -13.09 2.38 1.59
N ALA A 99 -11.98 2.16 0.89
CA ALA A 99 -11.84 2.55 -0.52
C ALA A 99 -12.77 1.76 -1.44
N LEU A 100 -12.89 0.44 -1.25
CA LEU A 100 -13.80 -0.39 -2.06
C LEU A 100 -15.26 -0.10 -1.78
N THR A 101 -15.63 0.12 -0.50
CA THR A 101 -17.00 0.51 -0.14
C THR A 101 -17.33 1.86 -0.77
N ALA A 102 -16.43 2.85 -0.67
CA ALA A 102 -16.62 4.15 -1.30
C ALA A 102 -16.70 4.05 -2.83
N PHE A 103 -15.90 3.19 -3.45
CA PHE A 103 -15.98 2.95 -4.89
C PHE A 103 -17.31 2.29 -5.30
N GLY A 104 -17.82 1.31 -4.56
CA GLY A 104 -19.13 0.73 -4.82
C GLY A 104 -20.28 1.74 -4.64
N LEU A 105 -20.19 2.59 -3.61
CA LEU A 105 -21.12 3.69 -3.40
C LEU A 105 -21.06 4.72 -4.54
N PHE A 106 -19.86 5.06 -5.00
CA PHE A 106 -19.65 5.92 -6.17
C PHE A 106 -20.32 5.35 -7.43
N LEU A 107 -20.07 4.07 -7.76
CA LEU A 107 -20.66 3.42 -8.93
C LEU A 107 -22.19 3.30 -8.86
N SER A 108 -22.75 3.23 -7.64
CA SER A 108 -24.20 3.19 -7.42
C SER A 108 -24.85 4.58 -7.31
N GLY A 109 -24.07 5.67 -7.44
CA GLY A 109 -24.58 7.04 -7.32
C GLY A 109 -24.95 7.49 -5.90
N HIS A 110 -24.53 6.74 -4.87
CA HIS A 110 -24.83 7.05 -3.47
C HIS A 110 -23.69 7.84 -2.83
N TYR A 111 -23.82 9.16 -2.73
CA TYR A 111 -22.72 10.01 -2.28
C TYR A 111 -22.71 10.36 -0.78
N LEU A 112 -23.72 9.95 -0.01
CA LEU A 112 -23.80 10.18 1.44
C LEU A 112 -23.61 11.66 1.87
N GLY A 113 -24.04 12.61 1.05
CA GLY A 113 -23.88 14.04 1.31
C GLY A 113 -22.50 14.62 0.98
N LEU A 114 -21.53 13.79 0.53
CA LEU A 114 -20.20 14.23 0.10
C LEU A 114 -20.18 14.80 -1.33
N GLY A 115 -21.24 14.53 -2.10
CA GLY A 115 -21.29 14.79 -3.53
C GLY A 115 -20.40 13.85 -4.35
N MET A 116 -20.50 13.94 -5.67
CA MET A 116 -19.76 13.10 -6.61
C MET A 116 -18.25 13.18 -6.37
N GLY A 117 -17.67 14.39 -6.43
CA GLY A 117 -16.23 14.59 -6.24
C GLY A 117 -15.73 14.30 -4.83
N GLY A 118 -16.60 14.37 -3.81
CA GLY A 118 -16.25 13.96 -2.46
C GLY A 118 -16.10 12.45 -2.36
N MET A 119 -17.05 11.68 -2.91
CA MET A 119 -17.01 10.22 -2.90
C MET A 119 -15.83 9.67 -3.72
N GLU A 120 -15.49 10.29 -4.86
CA GLU A 120 -14.28 9.95 -5.63
C GLU A 120 -13.01 10.03 -4.78
N ARG A 121 -12.89 11.08 -3.96
CA ARG A 121 -11.73 11.25 -3.07
C ARG A 121 -11.70 10.18 -1.99
N VAL A 122 -12.83 9.80 -1.42
CA VAL A 122 -12.90 8.70 -0.43
C VAL A 122 -12.53 7.36 -1.08
N ALA A 123 -12.86 7.15 -2.36
CA ALA A 123 -12.47 5.96 -3.10
C ALA A 123 -10.97 5.96 -3.51
N ALA A 124 -10.35 7.11 -3.72
CA ALA A 124 -8.96 7.21 -4.19
C ALA A 124 -7.92 7.43 -3.08
N PHE A 125 -8.21 8.29 -2.10
CA PHE A 125 -7.24 8.74 -1.09
C PHE A 125 -6.75 7.65 -0.12
N PRO A 126 -7.52 6.61 0.27
CA PRO A 126 -7.00 5.58 1.16
C PRO A 126 -5.76 4.87 0.61
N LEU A 127 -5.69 4.66 -0.71
CA LEU A 127 -4.53 4.06 -1.37
C LEU A 127 -3.30 4.99 -1.29
N LEU A 128 -3.51 6.30 -1.46
CA LEU A 128 -2.44 7.30 -1.34
C LEU A 128 -1.96 7.45 0.11
N ALA A 129 -2.89 7.48 1.06
CA ALA A 129 -2.57 7.50 2.49
C ALA A 129 -1.76 6.26 2.89
N TRP A 130 -2.14 5.09 2.40
CA TRP A 130 -1.36 3.87 2.61
C TRP A 130 0.05 3.96 2.02
N ALA A 131 0.18 4.40 0.77
CA ALA A 131 1.48 4.55 0.11
C ALA A 131 2.40 5.52 0.88
N LEU A 132 1.84 6.61 1.41
CA LEU A 132 2.56 7.57 2.25
C LEU A 132 3.06 6.95 3.57
N VAL A 133 2.20 6.20 4.26
CA VAL A 133 2.55 5.54 5.53
C VAL A 133 3.63 4.46 5.31
N VAL A 134 3.48 3.66 4.26
CA VAL A 134 4.46 2.60 3.94
C VAL A 134 5.78 3.19 3.46
N GLY A 135 5.74 4.19 2.57
CA GLY A 135 6.91 4.87 2.06
C GLY A 135 7.70 5.57 3.17
N SER A 136 7.03 6.31 4.05
CA SER A 136 7.68 6.96 5.20
C SER A 136 8.33 5.96 6.14
N ARG A 137 7.68 4.82 6.44
CA ARG A 137 8.30 3.74 7.24
C ARG A 137 9.57 3.17 6.60
N GLY A 138 9.63 3.09 5.28
CA GLY A 138 10.81 2.62 4.55
C GLY A 138 12.01 3.58 4.62
N LEU A 139 11.75 4.88 4.81
CA LEU A 139 12.78 5.91 4.93
C LEU A 139 13.29 6.08 6.37
N LEU A 140 12.49 5.71 7.37
CA LEU A 140 12.86 5.89 8.78
C LEU A 140 13.88 4.83 9.25
N PRO A 141 14.92 5.22 10.01
CA PRO A 141 15.89 4.28 10.58
C PRO A 141 15.19 3.19 11.40
N GLN A 142 15.41 1.93 11.05
CA GLN A 142 14.96 0.83 11.88
C GLN A 142 15.98 0.62 13.00
N LYS A 143 15.53 0.78 14.25
CA LYS A 143 16.36 0.52 15.43
C LYS A 143 16.72 -0.97 15.42
N THR A 144 17.93 -1.29 14.97
CA THR A 144 18.48 -2.65 15.06
C THR A 144 18.43 -3.06 16.52
N ARG A 145 17.63 -4.09 16.81
CA ARG A 145 17.65 -4.72 18.14
C ARG A 145 19.01 -5.41 18.23
N THR A 146 19.96 -4.78 18.89
CA THR A 146 21.26 -5.40 19.18
C THR A 146 20.96 -6.73 19.87
N PRO A 147 21.41 -7.88 19.32
CA PRO A 147 21.31 -9.14 20.04
C PRO A 147 22.05 -8.93 21.36
N GLY A 148 21.29 -8.94 22.46
CA GLY A 148 21.86 -8.85 23.79
C GLY A 148 22.88 -9.96 23.91
N THR A 149 24.13 -9.55 24.11
CA THR A 149 25.22 -10.38 24.61
C THR A 149 24.67 -11.36 25.65
N THR A 150 24.68 -12.64 25.31
CA THR A 150 24.45 -13.72 26.26
C THR A 150 25.35 -13.45 27.47
N PRO A 151 24.83 -13.37 28.70
CA PRO A 151 25.68 -13.29 29.88
C PRO A 151 26.56 -14.53 29.87
N GLU A 152 27.88 -14.36 29.81
CA GLU A 152 28.82 -15.44 30.07
C GLU A 152 28.46 -16.04 31.44
N MET A 153 27.93 -17.26 31.45
CA MET A 153 27.80 -18.01 32.69
C MET A 153 29.20 -18.25 33.25
N PRO A 154 29.50 -17.85 34.49
CA PRO A 154 30.76 -18.19 35.13
C PRO A 154 30.89 -19.71 35.19
N ILE A 155 31.91 -20.24 34.53
CA ILE A 155 32.29 -21.65 34.63
C ILE A 155 32.64 -21.91 36.10
N ALA A 156 31.75 -22.59 36.82
CA ALA A 156 32.01 -23.10 38.15
C ALA A 156 33.20 -24.06 38.05
N ARG A 157 34.36 -23.64 38.55
CA ARG A 157 35.51 -24.53 38.72
C ARG A 157 35.15 -25.54 39.80
N THR A 158 35.05 -26.81 39.42
CA THR A 158 35.09 -27.92 40.36
C THR A 158 36.49 -27.97 41.00
N PRO A 159 36.60 -28.01 42.34
CA PRO A 159 37.88 -28.31 42.96
C PRO A 159 38.19 -29.79 42.71
N GLN A 160 39.33 -30.05 42.07
CA GLN A 160 39.97 -31.37 42.16
C GLN A 160 40.38 -31.62 43.61
N GLY A 161 40.18 -32.85 44.05
CA GLY A 161 40.20 -33.24 45.46
C GLY A 161 41.56 -33.19 46.16
N GLN A 162 41.46 -33.24 47.49
CA GLN A 162 42.25 -34.07 48.41
C GLN A 162 41.35 -34.44 49.59
#